data_AF-A0A6B3W4M3-F1
#
_entry.id   AF-A0A6B3W4M3-F1
#
_cell.length_a   1.000
_cell.length_b   1.000
_cell.length_c   1.000
_cell.angle_alpha   90.00
_cell.angle_beta   90.00
_cell.angle_gamma   90.00
#
_symmetry.space_group_name_H-M   'P 1'
#
loop_
_entity.id
_entity.type
_entity.pdbx_description
1 polymer ?
#
loop_
_entity_poly.entity_id
_entity_poly.type
_entity_poly.pdbx_seq_one_letter_code
_entity_poly.pdbx_strand_id
1 'polypeptide(L)'
;MTVFLELLNPVHIAQVIGGYLEAGGPVVVVLLFSTALMWLLIGERLLYFWFAGPQLCKSQRKRWEGRSYDSSWQQFAFRERLISEVQVENDRFMNVIKALILITPLLGLLGTVTGMIEVFQVIVETGASNARAMAEGISRATIPTMTGLAVSLTGVFSLSYLDRKNEVIAQRASEELDVETAMAYGYGRIGRLSGGDSEEAEVNITPLLDIVFILLIFFIVTATFLDEIGIGMKTPDDNPPEEQTRPPPSMVLSVRNDGFVVVDQGRIIDPRSVKPVIEAFKAENPRGVVLLSAAPDATVETSVLVLDQARQAGVDPAIAIQQRDG
;
A
#
# COMPACT_ATOMS: atom_id res chain seq x y z
N MET A 1 -28.87 2.69 6.50
CA MET A 1 -29.38 3.92 5.84
C MET A 1 -28.52 5.13 6.18
N THR A 2 -28.08 5.30 7.43
CA THR A 2 -27.12 6.33 7.89
C THR A 2 -25.75 6.24 7.21
N VAL A 3 -25.13 5.05 7.14
CA VAL A 3 -23.83 4.85 6.47
C VAL A 3 -23.86 5.18 4.97
N PHE A 4 -24.98 4.88 4.29
CA PHE A 4 -25.15 5.17 2.87
C PHE A 4 -25.34 6.67 2.59
N LEU A 5 -25.97 7.39 3.53
CA LEU A 5 -26.10 8.85 3.47
C LEU A 5 -24.79 9.57 3.85
N GLU A 6 -23.97 9.00 4.74
CA GLU A 6 -22.62 9.50 5.02
C GLU A 6 -21.66 9.32 3.83
N LEU A 7 -21.78 8.20 3.10
CA LEU A 7 -21.04 7.94 1.86
C LEU A 7 -21.37 8.94 0.73
N LEU A 8 -22.57 9.51 0.72
CA LEU A 8 -23.00 10.53 -0.25
C LEU A 8 -22.75 11.97 0.23
N ASN A 9 -22.18 12.15 1.42
CA ASN A 9 -21.89 13.48 1.94
C ASN A 9 -20.68 14.07 1.18
N PRO A 10 -20.82 15.22 0.49
CA PRO A 10 -19.74 15.82 -0.29
C PRO A 10 -18.49 16.13 0.53
N VAL A 11 -18.64 16.41 1.83
CA VAL A 11 -17.51 16.66 2.74
C VAL A 11 -16.72 15.38 3.00
N HIS A 12 -17.41 14.26 3.18
CA HIS A 12 -16.77 12.97 3.44
C HIS A 12 -16.04 12.45 2.20
N ILE A 13 -16.67 12.61 1.02
CA ILE A 13 -16.04 12.29 -0.27
C ILE A 13 -14.76 13.10 -0.48
N ALA A 14 -14.78 14.40 -0.19
CA ALA A 14 -13.59 15.25 -0.31
C ALA A 14 -12.46 14.82 0.64
N GLN A 15 -12.78 14.42 1.86
CA GLN A 15 -11.80 13.90 2.82
C GLN A 15 -11.19 12.57 2.38
N VAL A 16 -12.01 11.65 1.89
CA VAL A 16 -11.56 10.33 1.39
C VAL A 16 -10.67 10.51 0.15
N ILE A 17 -11.05 11.39 -0.78
CA ILE A 17 -10.23 11.70 -1.97
C ILE A 17 -8.93 12.39 -1.56
N GLY A 18 -8.96 13.31 -0.58
CA GLY A 18 -7.75 13.96 -0.06
C GLY A 18 -6.77 12.95 0.53
N GLY A 19 -7.23 12.06 1.41
CA GLY A 19 -6.39 11.01 1.97
C GLY A 19 -5.86 10.02 0.93
N TYR A 20 -6.63 9.76 -0.13
CA TYR A 20 -6.22 8.90 -1.25
C TYR A 20 -5.16 9.57 -2.13
N LEU A 21 -5.29 10.88 -2.38
CA LEU A 21 -4.31 11.70 -3.11
C LEU A 21 -2.99 11.81 -2.36
N GLU A 22 -3.03 11.97 -1.04
CA GLU A 22 -1.85 11.95 -0.18
C GLU A 22 -1.17 10.58 -0.13
N ALA A 23 -1.88 9.49 -0.44
CA ALA A 23 -1.35 8.13 -0.35
C ALA A 23 -0.66 7.62 -1.63
N GLY A 24 -1.04 8.09 -2.83
CA GLY A 24 -0.50 7.54 -4.09
C GLY A 24 -0.03 8.55 -5.13
N GLY A 25 0.17 9.80 -4.71
CA GLY A 25 0.91 10.79 -5.48
C GLY A 25 0.27 11.18 -6.83
N PRO A 26 1.06 11.66 -7.80
CA PRO A 26 0.55 12.12 -9.10
C PRO A 26 -0.18 11.04 -9.91
N VAL A 27 0.20 9.78 -9.76
CA VAL A 27 -0.40 8.65 -10.51
C VAL A 27 -1.86 8.45 -10.10
N VAL A 28 -2.16 8.60 -8.81
CA VAL A 28 -3.53 8.50 -8.30
C VAL A 28 -4.44 9.58 -8.90
N VAL A 29 -3.94 10.79 -9.14
CA VAL A 29 -4.71 11.85 -9.81
C VAL A 29 -5.11 11.41 -11.22
N VAL A 30 -4.17 10.85 -11.98
CA VAL A 30 -4.42 10.34 -13.33
C VAL A 30 -5.40 9.18 -13.30
N LEU A 31 -5.28 8.27 -12.32
CA LEU A 31 -6.22 7.16 -12.12
C LEU A 31 -7.63 7.65 -11.80
N LEU A 32 -7.78 8.64 -10.92
CA LEU A 32 -9.08 9.23 -10.57
C LEU A 32 -9.71 9.92 -11.78
N PHE A 33 -8.94 10.70 -12.53
CA PHE A 33 -9.42 11.36 -13.74
C PHE A 33 -9.84 10.34 -14.81
N SER A 34 -9.01 9.32 -15.06
CA SER A 34 -9.31 8.22 -15.98
C SER A 34 -10.60 7.49 -15.59
N THR A 35 -10.74 7.19 -14.30
CA THR A 35 -11.94 6.53 -13.73
C THR A 35 -13.18 7.39 -13.91
N ALA A 36 -13.11 8.68 -13.58
CA ALA A 36 -14.22 9.61 -13.73
C ALA A 36 -14.62 9.77 -15.20
N LEU A 37 -13.65 9.92 -16.10
CA LEU A 37 -13.88 10.01 -17.54
C LEU A 37 -14.53 8.73 -18.09
N MET A 38 -14.04 7.56 -17.68
CA MET A 38 -14.59 6.26 -18.07
C MET A 38 -16.05 6.13 -17.65
N TRP A 39 -16.37 6.40 -16.38
CA TRP A 39 -17.74 6.33 -15.88
C TRP A 39 -18.66 7.38 -16.50
N LEU A 40 -18.15 8.57 -16.82
CA LEU A 40 -18.90 9.59 -17.54
C LEU A 40 -19.27 9.13 -18.96
N LEU A 41 -18.32 8.52 -19.70
CA LEU A 41 -18.59 7.99 -21.03
C LEU A 41 -19.53 6.78 -21.01
N ILE A 42 -19.37 5.87 -20.03
CA ILE A 42 -20.31 4.77 -19.80
C ILE A 42 -21.71 5.31 -19.51
N GLY A 43 -21.80 6.34 -18.66
CA GLY A 43 -23.06 7.00 -18.32
C GLY A 43 -23.73 7.68 -19.52
N GLU A 44 -22.98 8.43 -20.33
CA GLU A 44 -23.47 9.02 -21.58
C GLU A 44 -24.02 7.94 -22.52
N ARG A 45 -23.31 6.81 -22.64
CA ARG A 45 -23.76 5.71 -23.48
C ARG A 45 -24.97 4.96 -22.96
N LEU A 46 -25.07 4.75 -21.65
CA LEU A 46 -26.27 4.20 -21.04
C LEU A 46 -27.48 5.10 -21.31
N LEU A 47 -27.34 6.42 -21.16
CA LEU A 47 -28.40 7.39 -21.45
C LEU A 47 -28.78 7.41 -22.94
N TYR A 48 -27.79 7.37 -23.84
CA TYR A 48 -28.01 7.27 -25.28
C TYR A 48 -28.87 6.05 -25.63
N PHE A 49 -28.52 4.86 -25.15
CA PHE A 49 -29.28 3.65 -25.45
C PHE A 49 -30.68 3.65 -24.82
N TRP A 50 -30.88 4.35 -23.71
CA TRP A 50 -32.17 4.43 -23.05
C TRP A 50 -33.13 5.41 -23.74
N PHE A 51 -32.63 6.56 -24.19
CA PHE A 51 -33.47 7.63 -24.74
C PHE A 51 -33.32 7.84 -26.25
N ALA A 52 -32.09 7.93 -26.76
CA ALA A 52 -31.80 8.32 -28.14
C ALA A 52 -31.88 7.12 -29.11
N GLY A 53 -31.44 5.93 -28.70
CA GLY A 53 -31.46 4.72 -29.53
C GLY A 53 -32.85 4.41 -30.14
N PRO A 54 -33.92 4.35 -29.33
CA PRO A 54 -35.28 4.13 -29.85
C PRO A 54 -35.76 5.24 -30.80
N GLN A 55 -35.33 6.49 -30.58
CA GLN A 55 -35.68 7.61 -31.47
C GLN A 55 -34.94 7.51 -32.81
N LEU A 56 -33.68 7.06 -32.80
CA LEU A 56 -32.89 6.87 -34.00
C LEU A 56 -33.53 5.82 -34.92
N CYS A 57 -33.89 4.63 -34.42
CA CYS A 57 -34.58 3.61 -35.23
C CYS A 57 -35.87 4.15 -35.85
N LYS A 58 -36.69 4.87 -35.06
CA LYS A 58 -37.92 5.51 -35.57
C LYS A 58 -37.64 6.52 -36.69
N SER A 59 -36.56 7.30 -36.57
CA SER A 59 -36.18 8.28 -37.59
C SER A 59 -35.72 7.61 -38.89
N GLN A 60 -34.96 6.50 -38.79
CA GLN A 60 -34.50 5.75 -39.94
C GLN A 60 -35.65 5.02 -40.64
N ARG A 61 -36.61 4.46 -39.88
CA ARG A 61 -37.86 3.91 -40.44
C ARG A 61 -38.64 4.96 -41.24
N LYS A 62 -38.80 6.18 -40.71
CA LYS A 62 -39.48 7.26 -41.46
C LYS A 62 -38.75 7.61 -42.76
N ARG A 63 -37.42 7.60 -42.76
CA ARG A 63 -36.61 7.83 -43.97
C ARG A 63 -36.74 6.70 -44.99
N TRP A 64 -36.87 5.46 -44.50
CA TRP A 64 -37.13 4.29 -45.31
C TRP A 64 -38.49 4.36 -46.01
N GLU A 65 -39.56 4.64 -45.25
CA GLU A 65 -40.94 4.74 -45.73
C GLU A 65 -41.19 5.95 -46.66
N GLY A 66 -40.44 7.04 -46.47
CA GLY A 66 -40.65 8.31 -47.19
C GLY A 66 -40.13 8.36 -48.63
N ARG A 67 -39.52 7.28 -49.15
CA ARG A 67 -39.03 7.22 -50.54
C ARG A 67 -39.72 6.10 -51.32
N SER A 68 -40.16 6.43 -52.53
CA SER A 68 -40.53 5.43 -53.54
C SER A 68 -39.26 5.02 -54.29
N TYR A 69 -39.01 3.72 -54.41
CA TYR A 69 -37.80 3.20 -55.05
C TYR A 69 -38.17 2.44 -56.33
N ASP A 70 -37.55 2.81 -57.45
CA ASP A 70 -37.83 2.19 -58.75
C ASP A 70 -37.02 0.90 -59.00
N SER A 71 -35.94 0.68 -58.25
CA SER A 71 -35.02 -0.46 -58.42
C SER A 71 -34.79 -1.22 -57.12
N SER A 72 -34.83 -2.56 -57.19
CA SER A 72 -34.55 -3.47 -56.06
C SER A 72 -33.13 -3.31 -55.50
N TRP A 73 -32.15 -2.99 -56.35
CA TRP A 73 -30.77 -2.75 -55.91
C TRP A 73 -30.66 -1.45 -55.09
N GLN A 74 -31.38 -0.39 -55.49
CA GLN A 74 -31.37 0.88 -54.76
C GLN A 74 -31.99 0.74 -53.37
N GLN A 75 -33.04 -0.08 -53.24
CA GLN A 75 -33.65 -0.41 -51.95
C GLN A 75 -32.64 -1.11 -51.03
N PHE A 76 -31.94 -2.12 -51.54
CA PHE A 76 -30.91 -2.84 -50.79
C PHE A 76 -29.76 -1.92 -50.34
N ALA A 77 -29.19 -1.15 -51.27
CA ALA A 77 -28.06 -0.27 -50.96
C ALA A 77 -28.44 0.83 -49.96
N PHE A 78 -29.66 1.37 -50.05
CA PHE A 78 -30.14 2.37 -49.10
C PHE A 78 -30.39 1.79 -47.71
N ARG A 79 -30.95 0.58 -47.61
CA ARG A 79 -31.11 -0.16 -46.34
C ARG A 79 -29.77 -0.38 -45.65
N GLU A 80 -28.78 -0.93 -46.37
CA GLU A 80 -27.44 -1.17 -45.80
C GLU A 80 -26.80 0.11 -45.29
N ARG A 81 -26.97 1.23 -46.02
CA ARG A 81 -26.54 2.54 -45.54
C ARG A 81 -27.21 2.94 -44.23
N LEU A 82 -28.54 2.78 -44.11
CA LEU A 82 -29.27 3.16 -42.89
C LEU A 82 -28.85 2.30 -41.69
N ILE A 83 -28.63 1.00 -41.90
CA ILE A 83 -28.16 0.09 -40.85
C ILE A 83 -26.74 0.47 -40.43
N SER A 84 -25.86 0.76 -41.38
CA SER A 84 -24.49 1.22 -41.11
C SER A 84 -24.48 2.56 -40.36
N GLU A 85 -25.35 3.52 -40.71
CA GLU A 85 -25.50 4.78 -39.97
C GLU A 85 -25.87 4.52 -38.49
N VAL A 86 -26.76 3.56 -38.21
CA VAL A 86 -27.12 3.18 -36.82
C VAL A 86 -25.94 2.52 -36.10
N GLN A 87 -25.23 1.60 -36.75
CA GLN A 87 -24.07 0.93 -36.16
C GLN A 87 -22.95 1.91 -35.81
N VAL A 88 -22.58 2.79 -36.75
CA VAL A 88 -21.54 3.81 -36.53
C VAL A 88 -21.91 4.74 -35.36
N GLU A 89 -23.17 5.16 -35.29
CA GLU A 89 -23.63 6.03 -34.21
C GLU A 89 -23.65 5.31 -32.85
N ASN A 90 -23.97 4.01 -32.83
CA ASN A 90 -23.91 3.21 -31.60
C ASN A 90 -22.46 2.94 -31.15
N ASP A 91 -21.55 2.67 -32.08
CA ASP A 91 -20.15 2.34 -31.81
C ASP A 91 -19.32 3.56 -31.37
N ARG A 92 -19.82 4.79 -31.57
CA ARG A 92 -19.14 6.00 -31.12
C ARG A 92 -18.79 5.90 -29.63
N PHE A 93 -17.57 6.32 -29.26
CA PHE A 93 -16.98 6.22 -27.92
C PHE A 93 -16.79 4.82 -27.32
N MET A 94 -17.33 3.73 -27.91
CA MET A 94 -17.15 2.36 -27.38
C MET A 94 -15.67 1.96 -27.31
N ASN A 95 -14.89 2.29 -28.34
CA ASN A 95 -13.46 2.03 -28.37
C ASN A 95 -12.69 2.84 -27.31
N VAL A 96 -13.13 4.05 -27.01
CA VAL A 96 -12.52 4.89 -25.96
C VAL A 96 -12.81 4.30 -24.58
N ILE A 97 -14.04 3.83 -24.34
CA ILE A 97 -14.42 3.13 -23.10
C ILE A 97 -13.56 1.86 -22.94
N LYS A 98 -13.44 1.04 -23.99
CA LYS A 98 -12.58 -0.16 -24.01
C LYS A 98 -11.13 0.18 -23.66
N ALA A 99 -10.57 1.23 -24.24
CA ALA A 99 -9.21 1.69 -23.96
C ALA A 99 -9.04 2.17 -22.50
N LEU A 100 -9.99 2.94 -21.96
CA LEU A 100 -9.94 3.41 -20.58
C LEU A 100 -10.01 2.26 -19.57
N ILE A 101 -10.87 1.26 -19.84
CA ILE A 101 -10.95 0.04 -19.03
C ILE A 101 -9.59 -0.66 -19.01
N LEU A 102 -8.94 -0.80 -20.17
CA LEU A 102 -7.63 -1.46 -20.29
C LEU A 102 -6.49 -0.69 -19.60
N ILE A 103 -6.50 0.65 -19.66
CA ILE A 103 -5.45 1.50 -19.09
C ILE A 103 -5.57 1.60 -17.56
N THR A 104 -6.78 1.47 -17.00
CA THR A 104 -7.02 1.69 -15.57
C THR A 104 -6.23 0.74 -14.64
N PRO A 105 -6.16 -0.58 -14.88
CA PRO A 105 -5.28 -1.47 -14.13
C PRO A 105 -3.80 -1.10 -14.25
N LEU A 106 -3.35 -0.72 -15.45
CA LEU A 106 -1.97 -0.36 -15.71
C LEU A 106 -1.55 0.90 -14.93
N LEU A 107 -2.45 1.88 -14.81
CA LEU A 107 -2.25 3.05 -13.95
C LEU A 107 -2.18 2.67 -12.46
N GLY A 108 -2.99 1.71 -12.02
CA GLY A 108 -2.91 1.19 -10.65
C GLY A 108 -1.54 0.56 -10.36
N LEU A 109 -1.08 -0.28 -11.28
CA LEU A 109 0.24 -0.92 -11.21
C LEU A 109 1.38 0.11 -11.22
N LEU A 110 1.29 1.16 -12.03
CA LEU A 110 2.24 2.27 -11.98
C LEU A 110 2.29 2.91 -10.58
N GLY A 111 1.14 3.05 -9.91
CA GLY A 111 1.03 3.53 -8.54
C GLY A 111 1.77 2.66 -7.53
N THR A 112 1.71 1.32 -7.67
CA THR A 112 2.53 0.44 -6.83
C THR A 112 4.02 0.64 -7.04
N VAL A 113 4.46 0.81 -8.29
CA VAL A 113 5.89 1.02 -8.60
C VAL A 113 6.37 2.34 -7.99
N THR A 114 5.61 3.42 -8.16
CA THR A 114 5.98 4.72 -7.57
C THR A 114 5.97 4.69 -6.05
N GLY A 115 4.98 4.04 -5.42
CA GLY A 115 4.93 3.91 -3.97
C GLY A 115 6.08 3.08 -3.39
N MET A 116 6.51 2.02 -4.09
CA MET A 116 7.69 1.26 -3.67
C MET A 116 8.99 2.06 -3.82
N ILE A 117 9.09 2.95 -4.81
CA ILE A 117 10.24 3.87 -4.94
C ILE A 117 10.30 4.83 -3.74
N GLU A 118 9.17 5.36 -3.27
CA GLU A 118 9.11 6.22 -2.08
C GLU A 118 9.55 5.46 -0.82
N VAL A 119 9.12 4.20 -0.64
CA VAL A 119 9.58 3.34 0.46
C VAL A 119 11.11 3.18 0.43
N PHE A 120 11.69 2.93 -0.75
CA PHE A 120 13.14 2.82 -0.90
C PHE A 120 13.87 4.12 -0.52
N GLN A 121 13.31 5.29 -0.84
CA GLN A 121 13.89 6.58 -0.45
C GLN A 121 13.89 6.75 1.08
N VAL A 122 12.81 6.37 1.76
CA VAL A 122 12.73 6.42 3.24
C VAL A 122 13.81 5.54 3.88
N ILE A 123 14.08 4.35 3.32
CA ILE A 123 15.16 3.47 3.80
C ILE A 123 16.53 4.13 3.64
N VAL A 124 16.77 4.79 2.51
CA VAL A 124 18.04 5.48 2.24
C VAL A 124 18.24 6.69 3.17
N GLU A 125 17.17 7.43 3.48
CA GLU A 125 17.24 8.64 4.29
C GLU A 125 17.28 8.38 5.81
N THR A 126 16.46 7.44 6.29
CA THR A 126 16.28 7.20 7.75
C THR A 126 16.94 5.91 8.24
N GLY A 127 17.46 5.09 7.33
CA GLY A 127 17.95 3.74 7.64
C GLY A 127 16.82 2.74 7.85
N ALA A 128 17.14 1.45 7.74
CA ALA A 128 16.17 0.36 7.88
C ALA A 128 15.57 0.19 9.31
N SER A 129 15.92 1.06 10.26
CA SER A 129 15.46 0.98 11.64
C SER A 129 13.99 1.38 11.84
N ASN A 130 13.37 2.08 10.89
CA ASN A 130 11.98 2.52 11.00
C ASN A 130 11.01 1.60 10.26
N ALA A 131 10.87 0.36 10.76
CA ALA A 131 10.00 -0.67 10.17
C ALA A 131 8.53 -0.24 10.02
N ARG A 132 8.05 0.66 10.90
CA ARG A 132 6.67 1.15 10.86
C ARG A 132 6.41 2.06 9.66
N ALA A 133 7.32 2.99 9.37
CA ALA A 133 7.21 3.87 8.21
C ALA A 133 7.30 3.07 6.89
N MET A 134 8.15 2.03 6.87
CA MET A 134 8.27 1.13 5.72
C MET A 134 6.97 0.36 5.47
N ALA A 135 6.40 -0.26 6.52
CA ALA A 135 5.13 -0.99 6.42
C ALA A 135 3.97 -0.09 5.95
N GLU A 136 3.93 1.16 6.41
CA GLU A 136 2.94 2.14 5.97
C GLU A 136 3.08 2.47 4.49
N GLY A 137 4.29 2.74 4.00
CA GLY A 137 4.52 3.05 2.58
C GLY A 137 4.21 1.88 1.64
N ILE A 138 4.54 0.65 2.05
CA ILE A 138 4.19 -0.57 1.30
C ILE A 138 2.66 -0.72 1.23
N SER A 139 1.96 -0.54 2.35
CA SER A 139 0.50 -0.62 2.38
C SER A 139 -0.13 0.44 1.48
N ARG A 140 0.32 1.70 1.56
CA ARG A 140 -0.16 2.80 0.70
C ARG A 140 0.08 2.51 -0.79
N ALA A 141 1.23 1.94 -1.14
CA ALA A 141 1.56 1.58 -2.53
C ALA A 141 0.57 0.59 -3.14
N THR A 142 -0.04 -0.31 -2.37
CA THR A 142 -0.99 -1.33 -2.89
C THR A 142 -2.38 -0.77 -3.23
N ILE A 143 -2.75 0.36 -2.64
CA ILE A 143 -4.11 0.92 -2.75
C ILE A 143 -4.46 1.30 -4.20
N PRO A 144 -3.61 2.02 -4.98
CA PRO A 144 -3.87 2.32 -6.39
C PRO A 144 -4.13 1.10 -7.26
N THR A 145 -3.38 0.01 -7.05
CA THR A 145 -3.57 -1.25 -7.81
C THR A 145 -4.91 -1.90 -7.51
N MET A 146 -5.28 -2.01 -6.23
CA MET A 146 -6.58 -2.57 -5.84
C MET A 146 -7.73 -1.75 -6.43
N THR A 147 -7.63 -0.42 -6.36
CA THR A 147 -8.65 0.47 -6.94
C THR A 147 -8.70 0.34 -8.46
N GLY A 148 -7.55 0.33 -9.15
CA GLY A 148 -7.49 0.20 -10.61
C GLY A 148 -8.11 -1.11 -11.11
N LEU A 149 -7.83 -2.23 -10.45
CA LEU A 149 -8.42 -3.53 -10.78
C LEU A 149 -9.92 -3.56 -10.49
N ALA A 150 -10.37 -3.05 -9.34
CA ALA A 150 -11.78 -3.00 -8.98
C ALA A 150 -12.58 -2.15 -9.99
N VAL A 151 -12.08 -0.97 -10.34
CA VAL A 151 -12.69 -0.08 -11.33
C VAL A 151 -12.74 -0.75 -12.70
N SER A 152 -11.64 -1.35 -13.16
CA SER A 152 -11.59 -2.05 -14.44
C SER A 152 -12.59 -3.19 -14.51
N LEU A 153 -12.70 -4.00 -13.45
CA LEU A 153 -13.65 -5.12 -13.40
C LEU A 153 -15.09 -4.60 -13.56
N THR A 154 -15.46 -3.55 -12.83
CA THR A 154 -16.79 -2.93 -12.98
C THR A 154 -17.01 -2.30 -14.35
N GLY A 155 -15.94 -1.76 -14.96
CA GLY A 155 -15.95 -1.25 -16.33
C GLY A 155 -16.24 -2.35 -17.36
N VAL A 156 -15.62 -3.52 -17.23
CA VAL A 156 -15.86 -4.67 -18.12
C VAL A 156 -17.32 -5.11 -18.07
N PHE A 157 -17.92 -5.25 -16.87
CA PHE A 157 -19.36 -5.56 -16.76
C PHE A 157 -20.24 -4.53 -17.46
N SER A 158 -19.89 -3.24 -17.31
CA SER A 158 -20.62 -2.14 -17.96
C SER A 158 -20.46 -2.20 -19.48
N LEU A 159 -19.26 -2.52 -19.98
CA LEU A 159 -18.97 -2.68 -21.39
C LEU A 159 -19.78 -3.83 -21.99
N SER A 160 -19.80 -5.01 -21.37
CA SER A 160 -20.59 -6.16 -21.84
C SER A 160 -22.10 -5.84 -21.89
N TYR A 161 -22.59 -5.03 -20.95
CA TYR A 161 -23.98 -4.56 -20.98
C TYR A 161 -24.24 -3.63 -22.18
N LEU A 162 -23.32 -2.70 -22.46
CA LEU A 162 -23.41 -1.77 -23.58
C LEU A 162 -23.30 -2.48 -24.94
N ASP A 163 -22.36 -3.40 -25.09
CA ASP A 163 -22.18 -4.20 -26.32
C ASP A 163 -23.45 -5.01 -26.62
N ARG A 164 -24.03 -5.69 -25.62
CA ARG A 164 -25.30 -6.41 -25.79
C ARG A 164 -26.45 -5.48 -26.20
N LYS A 165 -26.50 -4.25 -25.68
CA LYS A 165 -27.51 -3.26 -26.07
C LYS A 165 -27.31 -2.77 -27.50
N ASN A 166 -26.06 -2.58 -27.90
CA ASN A 166 -25.69 -2.18 -29.26
C ASN A 166 -26.18 -3.22 -30.28
N GLU A 167 -25.87 -4.50 -30.07
CA GLU A 167 -26.30 -5.61 -30.93
C GLU A 167 -27.82 -5.66 -31.06
N VAL A 168 -28.55 -5.58 -29.94
CA VAL A 168 -30.02 -5.64 -29.94
C VAL A 168 -30.63 -4.47 -30.74
N ILE A 169 -30.07 -3.27 -30.64
CA ILE A 169 -30.58 -2.10 -31.36
C ILE A 169 -30.23 -2.19 -32.85
N ALA A 170 -29.01 -2.62 -33.19
CA ALA A 170 -28.61 -2.84 -34.57
C ALA A 170 -29.47 -3.93 -35.24
N GLN A 171 -29.75 -5.03 -34.53
CA GLN A 171 -30.63 -6.09 -35.01
C GLN A 171 -32.06 -5.59 -35.22
N ARG A 172 -32.62 -4.85 -34.25
CA ARG A 172 -33.95 -4.24 -34.41
C ARG A 172 -34.00 -3.31 -35.62
N ALA A 173 -33.00 -2.45 -35.81
CA ALA A 173 -32.95 -1.59 -36.99
C ALA A 173 -32.95 -2.41 -38.29
N SER A 174 -32.19 -3.51 -38.34
CA SER A 174 -32.15 -4.43 -39.48
C SER A 174 -33.50 -5.13 -39.75
N GLU A 175 -34.20 -5.58 -38.71
CA GLU A 175 -35.53 -6.22 -38.79
C GLU A 175 -36.63 -5.24 -39.20
N GLU A 176 -36.58 -4.00 -38.71
CA GLU A 176 -37.58 -2.98 -39.04
C GLU A 176 -37.48 -2.45 -40.48
N LEU A 177 -36.32 -2.61 -41.12
CA LEU A 177 -36.01 -2.13 -42.46
C LEU A 177 -36.07 -3.25 -43.51
N ASP A 178 -36.63 -4.41 -43.18
CA ASP A 178 -36.48 -5.59 -44.03
C ASP A 178 -37.23 -5.47 -45.37
N VAL A 179 -36.57 -5.94 -46.43
CA VAL A 179 -37.05 -5.85 -47.81
C VAL A 179 -37.40 -7.26 -48.28
N GLU A 180 -38.67 -7.63 -48.15
CA GLU A 180 -39.19 -8.93 -48.62
C GLU A 180 -38.88 -9.15 -50.12
N THR A 181 -38.75 -8.06 -50.87
CA THR A 181 -38.59 -8.03 -52.33
C THR A 181 -37.17 -8.38 -52.82
N ALA A 182 -36.10 -8.08 -52.07
CA ALA A 182 -34.73 -8.27 -52.56
C ALA A 182 -34.31 -9.75 -52.66
N MET A 183 -34.81 -10.59 -51.74
CA MET A 183 -34.59 -12.05 -51.80
C MET A 183 -35.37 -12.73 -52.93
N ALA A 184 -36.51 -12.14 -53.34
CA ALA A 184 -37.37 -12.71 -54.38
C ALA A 184 -36.79 -12.62 -55.80
N TYR A 185 -35.90 -11.64 -56.07
CA TYR A 185 -35.36 -11.37 -57.41
C TYR A 185 -34.01 -12.03 -57.72
N GLY A 186 -33.54 -12.97 -56.88
CA GLY A 186 -32.35 -13.77 -57.22
C GLY A 186 -31.03 -13.00 -57.27
N TYR A 187 -30.98 -11.79 -56.68
CA TYR A 187 -29.72 -11.16 -56.32
C TYR A 187 -29.07 -12.06 -55.25
N GLY A 188 -28.17 -12.94 -55.68
CA GLY A 188 -27.49 -13.90 -54.80
C GLY A 188 -26.89 -13.18 -53.60
N ARG A 189 -26.93 -13.83 -52.42
CA ARG A 189 -26.42 -13.33 -51.13
C ARG A 189 -25.21 -12.42 -51.34
N ILE A 190 -25.44 -11.11 -51.49
CA ILE A 190 -24.35 -10.14 -51.43
C ILE A 190 -23.96 -10.24 -49.97
N GLY A 191 -22.79 -10.82 -49.73
CA GLY A 191 -22.22 -10.97 -48.39
C GLY A 191 -22.46 -9.68 -47.65
N ARG A 192 -23.18 -9.77 -46.53
CA ARG A 192 -23.52 -8.66 -45.65
C ARG A 192 -22.28 -7.77 -45.56
N LEU A 193 -22.31 -6.59 -46.18
CA LEU A 193 -21.16 -5.66 -46.18
C LEU A 193 -20.92 -5.14 -44.76
N SER A 194 -21.97 -5.20 -43.93
CA SER A 194 -21.94 -5.10 -42.47
C SER A 194 -21.65 -6.47 -41.81
N GLY A 195 -20.61 -7.14 -42.31
CA GLY A 195 -19.82 -8.11 -41.56
C GLY A 195 -18.62 -7.36 -41.01
N GLY A 196 -18.87 -6.26 -40.29
CA GLY A 196 -17.90 -5.85 -39.31
C GLY A 196 -17.84 -7.02 -38.35
N ASP A 197 -16.81 -7.86 -38.48
CA ASP A 197 -16.05 -8.21 -37.30
C ASP A 197 -15.82 -6.86 -36.59
N SER A 198 -16.78 -6.43 -35.76
CA SER A 198 -16.40 -6.13 -34.40
C SER A 198 -15.70 -7.42 -34.00
N GLU A 199 -14.39 -7.50 -34.29
CA GLU A 199 -13.47 -8.25 -33.46
C GLU A 199 -14.01 -7.91 -32.09
N GLU A 200 -14.70 -8.89 -31.49
CA GLU A 200 -15.06 -8.82 -30.12
C GLU A 200 -13.77 -8.32 -29.52
N ALA A 201 -13.79 -7.13 -28.97
CA ALA A 201 -12.70 -6.71 -28.12
C ALA A 201 -12.89 -7.60 -26.90
N GLU A 202 -12.65 -8.90 -27.08
CA GLU A 202 -12.30 -9.86 -26.10
C GLU A 202 -11.12 -9.16 -25.46
N VAL A 203 -11.46 -8.44 -24.39
CA VAL A 203 -10.48 -7.80 -23.55
C VAL A 203 -9.60 -8.97 -23.16
N ASN A 204 -8.47 -9.09 -23.84
CA ASN A 204 -7.62 -10.25 -23.70
C ASN A 204 -6.98 -10.08 -22.33
N ILE A 205 -7.66 -10.63 -21.32
CA ILE A 205 -7.29 -10.52 -19.91
C ILE A 205 -6.02 -11.33 -19.64
N THR A 206 -5.62 -12.22 -20.54
CA THR A 206 -4.41 -13.04 -20.48
C THR A 206 -3.14 -12.17 -20.29
N PRO A 207 -2.84 -11.17 -21.15
CA PRO A 207 -1.70 -10.27 -20.92
C PRO A 207 -1.81 -9.39 -19.66
N LEU A 208 -3.03 -9.04 -19.20
CA LEU A 208 -3.19 -8.29 -17.94
C LEU A 208 -2.87 -9.15 -16.72
N LEU A 209 -3.29 -10.41 -16.75
CA LEU A 209 -3.04 -11.40 -15.72
C LEU A 209 -1.54 -11.69 -15.59
N ASP A 210 -0.82 -11.79 -16.71
CA ASP A 210 0.63 -11.97 -16.70
C ASP A 210 1.36 -10.79 -16.04
N ILE A 211 0.95 -9.55 -16.34
CA ILE A 211 1.53 -8.35 -15.72
C ILE A 211 1.23 -8.32 -14.22
N VAL A 212 -0.02 -8.60 -13.83
CA VAL A 212 -0.42 -8.66 -12.40
C VAL A 212 0.34 -9.76 -11.66
N PHE A 213 0.50 -10.95 -12.25
CA PHE A 213 1.28 -12.03 -11.63
C PHE A 213 2.76 -11.70 -11.51
N ILE A 214 3.38 -11.13 -12.55
CA ILE A 214 4.77 -10.67 -12.51
C ILE A 214 4.97 -9.64 -11.37
N LEU A 215 4.01 -8.72 -11.19
CA LEU A 215 4.07 -7.72 -10.14
C LEU A 215 3.80 -8.28 -8.75
N LEU A 216 2.87 -9.23 -8.60
CA LEU A 216 2.68 -9.95 -7.33
C LEU A 216 3.93 -10.73 -6.93
N ILE A 217 4.60 -11.40 -7.89
CA ILE A 217 5.87 -12.08 -7.65
C ILE A 217 6.92 -11.06 -7.23
N PHE A 218 7.06 -9.95 -7.95
CA PHE A 218 8.00 -8.88 -7.59
C PHE A 218 7.72 -8.33 -6.18
N PHE A 219 6.46 -8.14 -5.82
CA PHE A 219 6.05 -7.62 -4.51
C PHE A 219 6.34 -8.62 -3.39
N ILE A 220 6.02 -9.90 -3.59
CA ILE A 220 6.33 -10.98 -2.64
C ILE A 220 7.85 -11.09 -2.46
N VAL A 221 8.61 -11.11 -3.55
CA VAL A 221 10.07 -11.19 -3.53
C VAL A 221 10.68 -9.97 -2.84
N THR A 222 10.22 -8.76 -3.17
CA THR A 222 10.72 -7.53 -2.54
C THR A 222 10.38 -7.49 -1.04
N ALA A 223 9.19 -7.95 -0.65
CA ALA A 223 8.81 -8.06 0.76
C ALA A 223 9.71 -9.04 1.53
N THR A 224 10.10 -10.17 0.92
CA THR A 224 11.02 -11.12 1.57
C THR A 224 12.43 -10.57 1.77
N PHE A 225 12.89 -9.64 0.92
CA PHE A 225 14.21 -9.00 1.09
C PHE A 225 14.24 -7.95 2.21
N LEU A 226 13.08 -7.43 2.63
CA LEU A 226 13.02 -6.45 3.71
C LEU A 226 13.14 -7.09 5.11
N ASP A 227 12.85 -8.38 5.24
CA ASP A 227 12.99 -9.11 6.51
C ASP A 227 14.45 -9.54 6.82
N GLU A 228 15.38 -9.45 5.86
CA GLU A 228 16.76 -9.94 6.04
C GLU A 228 17.73 -8.95 6.72
N ILE A 229 17.33 -7.69 6.97
CA ILE A 229 18.18 -6.70 7.66
C ILE A 229 17.54 -6.28 9.00
N GLY A 230 17.22 -7.29 9.82
CA GLY A 230 16.69 -7.12 11.17
C GLY A 230 17.72 -7.41 12.26
N ILE A 231 18.96 -6.95 12.16
CA ILE A 231 19.81 -6.93 13.36
C ILE A 231 19.24 -5.83 14.26
N GLY A 232 18.58 -6.22 15.33
CA GLY A 232 18.10 -5.31 16.37
C GLY A 232 19.27 -4.56 17.02
N MET A 233 19.78 -3.54 16.33
CA MET A 233 20.68 -2.57 16.93
C MET A 233 19.86 -1.75 17.91
N LYS A 234 20.02 -2.03 19.19
CA LYS A 234 19.74 -1.06 20.23
C LYS A 234 20.74 0.07 20.05
N THR A 235 20.33 1.14 19.36
CA THR A 235 21.04 2.41 19.41
C THR A 235 21.05 2.90 20.86
N PRO A 236 22.20 3.34 21.40
CA PRO A 236 22.22 4.03 22.69
C PRO A 236 21.30 5.26 22.62
N ASP A 237 20.48 5.49 23.65
CA ASP A 237 19.63 6.68 23.72
C ASP A 237 20.48 7.95 23.63
N ASP A 238 20.13 8.89 22.74
CA ASP A 238 20.85 10.16 22.50
C ASP A 238 20.87 11.09 23.73
N ASN A 239 20.07 10.80 24.75
CA ASN A 239 20.07 11.53 26.02
C ASN A 239 19.61 10.62 27.16
N PRO A 240 20.49 9.76 27.70
CA PRO A 240 20.17 8.96 28.86
C PRO A 240 19.80 9.90 30.01
N PRO A 241 18.83 9.57 30.88
CA PRO A 241 18.57 10.33 32.10
C PRO A 241 19.91 10.63 32.80
N GLU A 242 20.16 11.86 33.27
CA GLU A 242 21.45 12.24 33.90
C GLU A 242 21.89 11.28 35.03
N GLU A 243 20.93 10.56 35.63
CA GLU A 243 21.20 9.50 36.58
C GLU A 243 22.04 8.36 35.99
N GLN A 244 21.86 7.98 34.72
CA GLN A 244 22.57 6.86 34.07
C GLN A 244 23.96 7.24 33.54
N THR A 245 24.24 8.53 33.31
CA THR A 245 25.55 9.03 32.85
C THR A 245 26.52 9.34 33.99
N ARG A 246 26.03 9.54 35.22
CA ARG A 246 26.90 9.72 36.38
C ARG A 246 27.40 8.34 36.85
N PRO A 247 28.73 8.10 36.90
CA PRO A 247 29.25 6.86 37.46
C PRO A 247 28.72 6.72 38.90
N PRO A 248 28.26 5.52 39.28
CA PRO A 248 27.74 5.32 40.62
C PRO A 248 28.82 5.67 41.65
N PRO A 249 28.48 6.37 42.74
CA PRO A 249 29.43 6.64 43.80
C PRO A 249 30.02 5.31 44.28
N SER A 250 31.34 5.24 44.38
CA SER A 250 32.05 4.05 44.82
C SER A 250 32.59 4.27 46.23
N MET A 251 32.36 3.31 47.13
CA MET A 251 33.01 3.26 48.44
C MET A 251 34.13 2.22 48.40
N VAL A 252 35.37 2.63 48.66
CA VAL A 252 36.54 1.75 48.71
C VAL A 252 36.82 1.36 50.15
N LEU A 253 36.79 0.06 50.42
CA LEU A 253 37.21 -0.56 51.67
C LEU A 253 38.61 -1.13 51.47
N SER A 254 39.62 -0.48 52.06
CA SER A 254 41.01 -0.94 52.01
C SER A 254 41.39 -1.67 53.28
N VAL A 255 41.76 -2.94 53.19
CA VAL A 255 42.24 -3.74 54.33
C VAL A 255 43.75 -3.53 54.49
N ARG A 256 44.17 -3.08 55.68
CA ARG A 256 45.57 -2.82 56.01
C ARG A 256 46.19 -3.99 56.79
N ASN A 257 47.51 -4.02 56.84
CA ASN A 257 48.30 -5.02 57.58
C ASN A 257 48.12 -5.00 59.11
N ASP A 258 47.67 -3.88 59.68
CA ASP A 258 47.38 -3.75 61.12
C ASP A 258 46.01 -4.34 61.51
N GLY A 259 45.27 -4.90 60.55
CA GLY A 259 43.97 -5.53 60.76
C GLY A 259 42.80 -4.55 60.76
N PHE A 260 43.03 -3.25 60.50
CA PHE A 260 41.98 -2.26 60.38
C PHE A 260 41.57 -2.01 58.92
N VAL A 261 40.37 -1.47 58.73
CA VAL A 261 39.79 -1.15 57.41
C VAL A 261 39.76 0.35 57.23
N VAL A 262 40.25 0.83 56.08
CA VAL A 262 40.16 2.24 55.67
C VAL A 262 39.01 2.40 54.71
N VAL A 263 38.15 3.39 54.95
CA VAL A 263 37.06 3.79 54.05
C VAL A 263 37.47 5.04 53.28
N ASP A 264 37.40 4.99 51.95
CA ASP A 264 37.59 6.12 51.02
C ASP A 264 38.85 6.97 51.29
N GLN A 265 39.94 6.32 51.71
CA GLN A 265 41.27 6.89 52.00
C GLN A 265 41.41 7.72 53.29
N GLY A 266 40.37 7.87 54.12
CA GLY A 266 40.42 8.78 55.28
C GLY A 266 40.05 8.16 56.64
N ARG A 267 39.00 7.34 56.69
CA ARG A 267 38.44 6.87 57.96
C ARG A 267 38.87 5.43 58.26
N ILE A 268 39.55 5.23 59.39
CA ILE A 268 39.93 3.91 59.88
C ILE A 268 38.81 3.37 60.77
N ILE A 269 38.32 2.16 60.49
CA ILE A 269 37.28 1.48 61.25
C ILE A 269 37.71 0.06 61.60
N ASP A 270 37.11 -0.48 62.66
CA ASP A 270 37.22 -1.89 63.00
C ASP A 270 36.49 -2.74 61.94
N PRO A 271 37.04 -3.90 61.53
CA PRO A 271 36.39 -4.81 60.58
C PRO A 271 34.94 -5.18 60.93
N ARG A 272 34.59 -5.25 62.22
CA ARG A 272 33.22 -5.57 62.68
C ARG A 272 32.25 -4.41 62.50
N SER A 273 32.77 -3.20 62.31
CA SER A 273 31.97 -1.98 62.10
C SER A 273 31.72 -1.68 60.62
N VAL A 274 32.13 -2.57 59.70
CA VAL A 274 31.97 -2.40 58.25
C VAL A 274 30.50 -2.44 57.82
N LYS A 275 29.71 -3.37 58.35
CA LYS A 275 28.29 -3.53 58.01
C LYS A 275 27.47 -2.24 58.15
N PRO A 276 27.42 -1.57 59.33
CA PRO A 276 26.64 -0.35 59.48
C PRO A 276 27.11 0.80 58.59
N VAL A 277 28.40 0.81 58.22
CA VAL A 277 28.96 1.79 57.28
C VAL A 277 28.45 1.56 55.85
N ILE A 278 28.40 0.31 55.42
CA ILE A 278 27.87 -0.06 54.09
C ILE A 278 26.37 0.20 54.01
N GLU A 279 25.61 -0.14 55.06
CA GLU A 279 24.16 0.10 55.11
C GLU A 279 23.84 1.60 55.02
N ALA A 280 24.58 2.45 55.74
CA ALA A 280 24.44 3.89 55.66
C ALA A 280 24.77 4.42 54.24
N PHE A 281 25.85 3.92 53.64
CA PHE A 281 26.24 4.30 52.28
C PHE A 281 25.21 3.89 51.23
N LYS A 282 24.63 2.68 51.33
CA LYS A 282 23.60 2.18 50.40
C LYS A 282 22.24 2.85 50.61
N ALA A 283 21.92 3.26 51.83
CA ALA A 283 20.71 4.02 52.14
C ALA A 283 20.75 5.41 51.48
N GLU A 284 21.93 6.06 51.48
CA GLU A 284 22.13 7.36 50.82
C GLU A 284 22.33 7.21 49.30
N ASN A 285 22.97 6.12 48.86
CA ASN A 285 23.29 5.86 47.47
C ASN A 285 22.80 4.47 47.03
N PRO A 286 21.53 4.33 46.57
CA PRO A 286 20.97 3.04 46.17
C PRO A 286 21.76 2.34 45.05
N ARG A 287 22.37 3.11 44.13
CA ARG A 287 23.22 2.60 43.05
C ARG A 287 24.71 2.56 43.38
N GLY A 288 25.10 2.89 44.61
CA GLY A 288 26.50 2.89 45.04
C GLY A 288 27.14 1.51 44.97
N VAL A 289 28.39 1.47 44.53
CA VAL A 289 29.21 0.26 44.39
C VAL A 289 30.23 0.22 45.54
N VAL A 290 30.38 -0.94 46.19
CA VAL A 290 31.41 -1.13 47.21
C VAL A 290 32.57 -1.91 46.59
N LEU A 291 33.77 -1.36 46.70
CA LEU A 291 35.01 -1.95 46.23
C LEU A 291 35.81 -2.43 47.44
N LEU A 292 36.19 -3.71 47.45
CA LEU A 292 37.08 -4.26 48.46
C LEU A 292 38.49 -4.34 47.87
N SER A 293 39.43 -3.61 48.46
CA SER A 293 40.85 -3.67 48.12
C SER A 293 41.62 -4.20 49.32
N ALA A 294 42.34 -5.30 49.14
CA ALA A 294 43.24 -5.83 50.17
C ALA A 294 44.68 -5.50 49.79
N ALA A 295 45.44 -4.94 50.74
CA ALA A 295 46.88 -4.76 50.55
C ALA A 295 47.57 -6.15 50.39
N PRO A 296 48.69 -6.25 49.66
CA PRO A 296 49.38 -7.53 49.44
C PRO A 296 49.82 -8.26 50.72
N ASP A 297 50.00 -7.50 51.81
CA ASP A 297 50.41 -7.95 53.14
C ASP A 297 49.25 -7.99 54.15
N ALA A 298 48.01 -7.77 53.72
CA ALA A 298 46.84 -7.82 54.59
C ALA A 298 46.53 -9.26 55.04
N THR A 299 46.14 -9.42 56.30
CA THR A 299 45.72 -10.71 56.85
C THR A 299 44.48 -11.23 56.11
N VAL A 300 44.56 -12.47 55.61
CA VAL A 300 43.46 -13.12 54.87
C VAL A 300 42.20 -13.19 55.73
N GLU A 301 42.34 -13.50 57.02
CA GLU A 301 41.23 -13.54 57.98
C GLU A 301 40.45 -12.23 58.04
N THR A 302 41.14 -11.09 58.13
CA THR A 302 40.52 -9.76 58.13
C THR A 302 39.81 -9.48 56.80
N SER A 303 40.42 -9.85 55.67
CA SER A 303 39.82 -9.64 54.35
C SER A 303 38.53 -10.44 54.16
N VAL A 304 38.52 -11.70 54.61
CA VAL A 304 37.33 -12.57 54.59
C VAL A 304 36.26 -12.03 55.54
N LEU A 305 36.64 -11.55 56.72
CA LEU A 305 35.71 -10.96 57.68
C LEU A 305 35.01 -9.72 57.09
N VAL A 306 35.75 -8.84 56.42
CA VAL A 306 35.21 -7.65 55.76
C VAL A 306 34.28 -8.03 54.60
N LEU A 307 34.65 -9.05 53.81
CA LEU A 307 33.81 -9.58 52.73
C LEU A 307 32.48 -10.15 53.28
N ASP A 308 32.53 -10.89 54.37
CA ASP A 308 31.35 -11.44 55.03
C ASP A 308 30.45 -10.33 55.60
N GLN A 309 31.04 -9.31 56.25
CA GLN A 309 30.30 -8.14 56.73
C GLN A 309 29.61 -7.37 55.59
N ALA A 310 30.26 -7.25 54.42
CA ALA A 310 29.65 -6.62 53.25
C ALA A 310 28.46 -7.42 52.71
N ARG A 311 28.60 -8.75 52.62
CA ARG A 311 27.50 -9.65 52.20
C ARG A 311 26.33 -9.63 53.17
N GLN A 312 26.60 -9.59 54.47
CA GLN A 312 25.58 -9.44 55.50
C GLN A 312 24.87 -8.08 55.45
N ALA A 313 25.48 -7.05 54.86
CA ALA A 313 24.87 -5.76 54.55
C ALA A 313 24.05 -5.78 53.24
N GLY A 314 23.94 -6.94 52.57
CA GLY A 314 23.20 -7.08 51.31
C GLY A 314 23.96 -6.61 50.07
N VAL A 315 25.29 -6.46 50.15
CA VAL A 315 26.14 -6.03 49.02
C VAL A 315 27.19 -7.08 48.74
N ASP A 316 27.38 -7.44 47.46
CA ASP A 316 28.54 -8.24 47.03
C ASP A 316 29.61 -7.28 46.50
N PRO A 317 30.68 -7.01 47.27
CA PRO A 317 31.67 -6.03 46.88
C PRO A 317 32.52 -6.55 45.71
N ALA A 318 32.82 -5.68 44.75
CA ALA A 318 33.77 -6.04 43.70
C ALA A 318 35.19 -6.06 44.29
N ILE A 319 35.91 -7.16 44.07
CA ILE A 319 37.23 -7.38 44.64
C ILE A 319 38.27 -6.81 43.67
N ALA A 320 39.03 -5.81 44.14
CA ALA A 320 40.19 -5.27 43.43
C ALA A 320 41.45 -5.76 44.16
N ILE A 321 42.16 -6.70 43.55
CA ILE A 321 43.46 -7.16 44.06
C ILE A 321 44.49 -6.10 43.68
N GLN A 322 45.10 -5.45 44.68
CA GLN A 322 46.18 -4.52 44.43
C GLN A 322 47.42 -5.35 44.06
N GLN A 323 47.84 -5.27 42.80
CA GLN A 323 49.04 -5.94 42.32
C GLN A 323 50.26 -5.28 42.97
N ARG A 324 51.18 -6.09 43.50
CA ARG A 324 52.43 -5.61 44.08
C ARG A 324 53.25 -4.95 42.97
N ASP A 325 53.18 -3.63 42.86
CA ASP A 325 54.17 -2.85 42.13
C ASP A 325 55.53 -3.12 42.80
N GLY A 326 56.51 -3.50 41.98
CA GLY A 326 57.80 -4.05 42.40
C GLY A 326 58.60 -3.16 43.33
#